data_AF-A0A7J7NQF9-F1
#
_entry.id   AF-A0A7J7NQF9-F1
#
_cell.length_a   1.000
_cell.length_b   1.000
_cell.length_c   1.000
_cell.angle_alpha   90.00
_cell.angle_beta   90.00
_cell.angle_gamma   90.00
#
_symmetry.space_group_name_H-M   'P 1'
#
loop_
_entity.id
_entity.type
_entity.pdbx_description
1 polymer ?
#
loop_
_entity_poly.entity_id
_entity_poly.type
_entity_poly.pdbx_seq_one_letter_code
_entity_poly.pdbx_strand_id
1 'polypeptide(L)'
;MGKAPKIKNCMWMLPNENKIKLCCDGSALGNLGPSGIGIVYRDWEGRVLGTFCKAVGITTNYMAEVNAIIDGVEKAVHREWKNL
;
A
#
# COMPACT_ATOMS: atom_id res chain seq x y z
N MET A 1 -8.14 12.23 -29.61
CA MET A 1 -7.10 11.33 -29.08
C MET A 1 -6.24 12.12 -28.09
N GLY A 2 -6.16 11.70 -26.83
CA GLY A 2 -5.39 12.42 -25.80
C GLY A 2 -3.88 12.32 -26.05
N LYS A 3 -3.12 13.33 -25.64
CA LYS A 3 -1.64 13.27 -25.67
C LYS A 3 -1.17 12.11 -24.81
N ALA A 4 -0.18 11.35 -25.31
CA ALA A 4 0.46 10.31 -24.52
C ALA A 4 1.02 10.91 -23.21
N PRO A 5 0.83 10.24 -22.06
CA PRO A 5 1.34 10.74 -20.79
C PRO A 5 2.86 10.85 -20.82
N LYS A 6 3.39 11.92 -20.23
CA LYS A 6 4.84 12.11 -20.07
C LYS A 6 5.37 11.09 -19.07
N ILE A 7 6.26 10.21 -19.52
CA ILE A 7 7.00 9.30 -18.64
C ILE A 7 7.95 10.14 -17.78
N LYS A 8 7.83 10.01 -16.45
CA LYS A 8 8.78 10.58 -15.50
C LYS A 8 9.55 9.44 -14.86
N ASN A 9 10.86 9.64 -14.69
CA ASN A 9 11.65 8.71 -13.90
C ASN A 9 11.21 8.81 -12.43
N CYS A 10 10.76 7.68 -11.88
CA CYS A 10 10.57 7.50 -10.44
C CYS A 10 11.64 6.55 -9.94
N MET A 11 12.64 7.07 -9.23
CA MET A 11 13.59 6.22 -8.52
C MET A 11 12.95 5.74 -7.23
N TRP A 12 12.86 4.42 -7.08
CA TRP A 12 12.50 3.84 -5.79
C TRP A 12 13.76 3.74 -4.93
N MET A 13 13.77 4.49 -3.83
CA MET A 13 14.85 4.47 -2.84
C MET A 13 14.53 3.43 -1.75
N LEU A 14 15.59 2.75 -1.30
CA LEU A 14 15.54 1.93 -0.10
C LEU A 14 15.17 2.79 1.12
N PRO A 15 14.49 2.20 2.13
CA PRO A 15 14.31 2.86 3.42
C PRO A 15 15.66 3.20 4.06
N ASN A 16 15.67 4.19 4.96
CA ASN A 16 16.83 4.43 5.83
C ASN A 16 17.13 3.18 6.68
N GLU A 17 18.36 3.02 7.14
CA GLU A 17 18.74 1.89 7.99
C GLU A 17 17.80 1.74 9.19
N ASN A 18 17.48 0.49 9.53
CA ASN A 18 16.52 0.14 10.56
C ASN A 18 15.12 0.73 10.34
N LYS A 19 14.71 1.07 9.11
CA LYS A 19 13.33 1.44 8.77
C LYS A 19 12.62 0.37 7.93
N ILE A 20 11.31 0.30 8.13
CA ILE A 20 10.41 -0.55 7.36
C ILE A 20 9.54 0.36 6.50
N LYS A 21 9.49 0.12 5.19
CA LYS A 21 8.60 0.83 4.29
C LYS A 21 7.32 0.04 4.07
N LEU A 22 6.20 0.64 4.43
CA LEU A 22 4.86 0.19 4.08
C LEU A 22 4.49 0.75 2.70
N CYS A 23 4.28 -0.14 1.73
CA CYS A 23 3.59 0.17 0.48
C CYS A 23 2.19 -0.43 0.55
N CYS A 24 1.16 0.34 0.21
CA CYS A 24 -0.22 -0.11 0.21
C CYS A 24 -0.99 0.50 -0.97
N ASP A 25 -2.03 -0.20 -1.40
CA ASP A 25 -2.90 0.19 -2.51
C ASP A 25 -4.31 -0.36 -2.28
N GLY A 26 -5.32 0.46 -2.57
CA GLY A 26 -6.72 0.09 -2.56
C GLY A 26 -7.31 0.04 -3.96
N SER A 27 -8.13 -0.96 -4.25
CA SER A 27 -8.79 -1.10 -5.54
C SER A 27 -10.30 -1.28 -5.38
N ALA A 28 -11.08 -0.70 -6.29
CA ALA A 28 -12.53 -0.79 -6.32
C ALA A 28 -13.05 -0.97 -7.76
N LEU A 29 -13.99 -1.89 -7.95
CA LEU A 29 -14.72 -2.08 -9.20
C LEU A 29 -15.97 -1.19 -9.22
N GLY A 30 -15.77 0.11 -9.47
CA GLY A 30 -16.83 1.14 -9.44
C GLY A 30 -16.57 2.20 -8.36
N ASN A 31 -17.54 3.11 -8.17
CA ASN A 31 -17.47 4.13 -7.14
C ASN A 31 -18.90 4.54 -6.70
N LEU A 32 -19.69 3.69 -6.03
CA LEU A 32 -19.39 2.52 -5.17
C LEU A 32 -19.19 1.18 -5.91
N GLY A 33 -18.43 0.24 -5.33
CA GLY A 33 -18.29 -1.12 -5.87
C GLY A 33 -17.47 -2.11 -5.01
N PRO A 34 -17.44 -3.41 -5.38
CA PRO A 34 -16.59 -4.41 -4.71
C PRO A 34 -15.13 -3.97 -4.69
N SER A 35 -14.50 -4.06 -3.53
CA SER A 35 -13.20 -3.47 -3.28
C SER A 35 -12.27 -4.39 -2.50
N GLY A 36 -10.97 -4.20 -2.68
CA GLY A 36 -9.92 -4.92 -1.96
C GLY A 36 -8.72 -4.02 -1.69
N ILE A 37 -7.85 -4.49 -0.81
CA ILE A 37 -6.61 -3.80 -0.45
C ILE A 37 -5.42 -4.75 -0.58
N GLY A 38 -4.25 -4.19 -0.84
CA GLY A 38 -2.97 -4.88 -0.87
C GLY A 38 -1.89 -4.09 -0.14
N ILE A 39 -1.03 -4.80 0.60
CA ILE A 39 0.03 -4.24 1.45
C ILE A 39 1.32 -5.06 1.25
N VAL A 40 2.46 -4.37 1.22
CA VAL A 40 3.81 -4.93 1.21
C VAL A 40 4.71 -4.16 2.19
N TYR A 41 5.40 -4.88 3.06
CA TYR A 41 6.42 -4.31 3.95
C TYR A 41 7.82 -4.68 3.45
N ARG A 42 8.74 -3.72 3.45
CA ARG A 42 10.15 -3.94 3.09
C ARG A 42 11.11 -3.36 4.12
N ASP A 43 12.19 -4.05 4.41
CA ASP A 43 13.29 -3.51 5.21
C ASP A 43 14.21 -2.57 4.39
N TRP A 44 15.22 -2.02 5.06
CA TRP A 44 16.23 -1.13 4.48
C TRP A 44 17.18 -1.82 3.50
N GLU A 45 17.24 -3.15 3.50
CA GLU A 45 17.93 -3.96 2.48
C GLU A 45 17.02 -4.27 1.28
N GLY A 46 15.75 -3.84 1.33
CA GLY A 46 14.76 -4.04 0.28
C GLY A 46 14.08 -5.41 0.33
N ARG A 47 14.33 -6.22 1.36
CA ARG A 47 13.74 -7.54 1.53
C ARG A 47 12.29 -7.39 1.93
N VAL A 48 11.42 -8.22 1.36
CA VAL A 48 10.00 -8.26 1.71
C VAL A 48 9.85 -8.95 3.07
N LEU A 49 9.42 -8.20 4.08
CA LEU A 49 9.18 -8.72 5.42
C LEU A 49 7.80 -9.38 5.54
N GLY A 50 6.85 -8.96 4.71
CA GLY A 50 5.50 -9.51 4.70
C GLY A 50 4.61 -8.84 3.66
N THR A 51 3.53 -9.53 3.30
CA THR A 51 2.48 -9.02 2.43
C THR A 51 1.12 -9.37 3.01
N PHE A 52 0.10 -8.57 2.69
CA PHE A 52 -1.27 -8.80 3.12
C PHE A 52 -2.24 -8.32 2.04
N CYS A 53 -3.33 -9.03 1.85
CA CYS A 53 -4.45 -8.57 1.04
C CYS A 53 -5.77 -9.04 1.66
N LYS A 54 -6.83 -8.24 1.48
CA LYS A 54 -8.20 -8.64 1.86
C LYS A 54 -9.24 -7.91 1.01
N ALA A 55 -10.40 -8.53 0.87
CA ALA A 55 -11.60 -7.82 0.42
C ALA A 55 -12.10 -6.89 1.54
N VAL A 56 -12.55 -5.69 1.17
CA VAL A 56 -13.10 -4.68 2.11
C VAL A 56 -14.59 -4.39 1.86
N GLY A 57 -15.26 -5.28 1.12
CA GLY A 57 -16.68 -5.16 0.81
C GLY A 57 -16.97 -4.17 -0.32
N ILE A 58 -18.15 -3.55 -0.28
CA ILE A 58 -18.55 -2.51 -1.22
C ILE A 58 -18.17 -1.16 -0.64
N THR A 59 -17.26 -0.44 -1.29
CA THR A 59 -16.85 0.90 -0.88
C THR A 59 -16.48 1.77 -2.09
N THR A 60 -16.03 2.99 -1.85
CA THR A 60 -15.47 3.86 -2.90
C THR A 60 -14.01 3.53 -3.16
N ASN A 61 -13.49 3.88 -4.33
CA ASN A 61 -12.06 3.79 -4.62
C ASN A 61 -11.22 4.54 -3.56
N TYR A 62 -11.67 5.74 -3.18
CA TYR A 62 -11.01 6.54 -2.14
C TYR A 62 -10.97 5.82 -0.78
N MET A 63 -12.08 5.22 -0.37
CA MET A 63 -12.12 4.49 0.90
C MET A 63 -11.32 3.18 0.83
N ALA A 64 -11.19 2.53 -0.33
CA ALA A 64 -10.29 1.39 -0.48
C ALA A 64 -8.83 1.79 -0.18
N GLU A 65 -8.37 2.92 -0.71
CA GLU A 65 -7.03 3.45 -0.47
C GLU A 65 -6.80 3.79 1.01
N VAL A 66 -7.76 4.48 1.64
CA VAL A 66 -7.71 4.81 3.07
C VAL A 66 -7.66 3.54 3.93
N ASN A 67 -8.48 2.53 3.60
CA ASN A 67 -8.46 1.24 4.30
C ASN A 67 -7.11 0.54 4.15
N ALA A 68 -6.47 0.59 2.97
CA ALA A 68 -5.16 -0.03 2.76
C ALA A 68 -4.08 0.58 3.68
N ILE A 69 -4.13 1.89 3.91
CA ILE A 69 -3.23 2.59 4.85
C ILE A 69 -3.52 2.16 6.29
N ILE A 70 -4.78 2.23 6.72
CA ILE A 70 -5.18 1.90 8.10
C ILE A 70 -4.78 0.47 8.45
N ASP A 71 -5.19 -0.49 7.63
CA ASP A 71 -4.86 -1.90 7.85
C ASP A 71 -3.35 -2.16 7.80
N GLY A 72 -2.64 -1.48 6.90
CA GLY A 72 -1.19 -1.58 6.78
C GLY A 72 -0.48 -1.11 8.05
N VAL A 73 -0.93 -0.02 8.66
CA VAL A 73 -0.37 0.46 9.93
C VAL A 73 -0.76 -0.45 11.09
N GLU A 74 -2.04 -0.83 11.20
CA GLU A 74 -2.52 -1.71 12.27
C GLU A 74 -1.77 -3.05 12.31
N LYS A 75 -1.51 -3.63 11.14
CA LYS A 75 -0.77 -4.90 11.02
C LYS A 75 0.70 -4.74 11.38
N ALA A 76 1.33 -3.59 11.07
CA ALA A 76 2.69 -3.29 11.53
C ALA A 76 2.76 -3.14 13.05
N VAL A 77 1.81 -2.43 13.65
CA VAL A 77 1.70 -2.27 15.11
C VAL A 77 1.50 -3.63 15.79
N HIS A 78 0.65 -4.50 15.23
CA HIS A 78 0.45 -5.85 15.74
C HIS A 78 1.72 -6.74 15.67
N ARG A 79 2.64 -6.45 14.74
CA ARG A 79 3.96 -7.09 14.65
C ARG A 79 5.01 -6.43 15.54
N GLU A 80 4.61 -5.44 16.35
CA GLU A 80 5.49 -4.62 17.20
C GLU A 80 6.57 -3.86 16.41
N TRP A 81 6.32 -3.58 15.14
CA TRP A 81 7.23 -2.80 14.30
C TRP A 81 7.08 -1.31 14.61
N LYS A 82 8.01 -0.79 15.40
CA LYS A 82 8.06 0.62 15.84
C LYS A 82 8.81 1.55 14.88
N ASN A 83 9.34 0.98 13.80
CA ASN A 83 10.26 1.61 12.87
C ASN A 83 9.71 1.68 11.44
N LEU A 84 8.39 1.80 11.29
CA LEU A 84 7.76 2.17 10.03
C LEU A 84 8.28 3.53 9.51
#